data_AF-A0AAE4CYX5-F1
#
_entry.id   AF-A0AAE4CYX5-F1
#
_cell.length_a   1.000
_cell.length_b   1.000
_cell.length_c   1.000
_cell.angle_alpha   90.00
_cell.angle_beta   90.00
_cell.angle_gamma   90.00
#
_symmetry.space_group_name_H-M   'P 1'
#
loop_
_entity.id
_entity.type
_entity.pdbx_description
1 polymer ?
#
loop_
_entity_poly.entity_id
_entity_poly.type
_entity_poly.pdbx_seq_one_letter_code
_entity_poly.pdbx_strand_id
1 'polypeptide(L)'
;MPSSPSSRSSSSRLTRAAGAERMALLRERDKLSRRRAAAAEALAAIEEQLGEVEERLELIDRLVPEAANVHPLPARGGAAGDGLKGSAIRRAAIDVLLARPGAADQPIHYKEWFRLLEASGRPVAGKDPLAVFLTQISRSPVVRRTTHSGVYELDLEAPARLRSRLDRLHARLAEQSTDRAERERIVAEIGIAERALDEAERALPARDADRRAAG
;
A
#
# COMPACT_ATOMS: atom_id res chain seq x y z
N MET A 1 -3.42 78.01 -26.25
CA MET A 1 -3.10 76.57 -26.39
C MET A 1 -2.88 75.99 -25.01
N PRO A 2 -3.76 75.10 -24.49
CA PRO A 2 -3.59 74.53 -23.17
C PRO A 2 -2.77 73.24 -23.24
N SER A 3 -1.74 73.18 -22.42
CA SER A 3 -0.81 72.07 -22.24
C SER A 3 -1.52 70.85 -21.64
N SER A 4 -1.27 69.67 -22.21
CA SER A 4 -1.76 68.38 -21.72
C SER A 4 -0.97 67.88 -20.50
N PRO A 5 -1.59 67.66 -19.33
CA PRO A 5 -0.99 66.93 -18.23
C PRO A 5 -1.78 65.63 -18.00
N SER A 6 -1.43 64.52 -18.65
CA SER A 6 -2.18 63.26 -18.44
C SER A 6 -1.35 61.98 -18.39
N SER A 7 -0.07 61.98 -18.74
CA SER A 7 0.75 60.75 -18.71
C SER A 7 1.22 60.32 -17.31
N ARG A 8 1.51 61.26 -16.39
CA ARG A 8 1.99 60.94 -15.03
C ARG A 8 0.89 60.42 -14.09
N SER A 9 -0.36 60.80 -14.35
CA SER A 9 -1.53 60.41 -13.53
C SER A 9 -2.04 59.01 -13.85
N SER A 10 -1.87 58.50 -15.08
CA SER A 10 -2.23 57.12 -15.43
C SER A 10 -1.22 56.12 -14.87
N SER A 11 0.07 56.44 -14.93
CA SER A 11 1.16 55.63 -14.37
C SER A 11 1.02 55.42 -12.85
N SER A 12 0.67 56.47 -12.08
CA SER A 12 0.47 56.31 -10.61
C SER A 12 -0.79 55.53 -10.24
N ARG A 13 -1.82 55.54 -11.08
CA ARG A 13 -3.04 54.73 -10.88
C ARG A 13 -2.76 53.25 -11.16
N LEU A 14 -2.01 52.94 -12.22
CA LEU A 14 -1.60 51.58 -12.54
C LEU A 14 -0.70 50.98 -11.44
N THR A 15 0.29 51.72 -10.96
CA THR A 15 1.17 51.26 -9.86
C THR A 15 0.39 50.99 -8.57
N ARG A 16 -0.60 51.83 -8.25
CA ARG A 16 -1.49 51.60 -7.10
C ARG A 16 -2.40 50.38 -7.30
N ALA A 17 -2.96 50.20 -8.49
CA ALA A 17 -3.79 49.04 -8.82
C ALA A 17 -2.98 47.74 -8.75
N ALA A 18 -1.79 47.70 -9.34
CA ALA A 18 -0.89 46.55 -9.28
C ALA A 18 -0.44 46.25 -7.83
N GLY A 19 -0.17 47.28 -7.02
CA GLY A 19 0.11 47.13 -5.60
C GLY A 19 -1.06 46.52 -4.82
N ALA A 20 -2.29 46.98 -5.09
CA ALA A 20 -3.50 46.46 -4.46
C ALA A 20 -3.78 45.00 -4.86
N GLU A 21 -3.59 44.67 -6.14
CA GLU A 21 -3.74 43.30 -6.67
C GLU A 21 -2.70 42.35 -6.07
N ARG A 22 -1.43 42.77 -6.00
CA ARG A 22 -0.38 41.99 -5.33
C ARG A 22 -0.72 41.73 -3.86
N MET A 23 -1.24 42.73 -3.15
CA MET A 23 -1.68 42.57 -1.76
C MET A 23 -2.91 41.67 -1.62
N ALA A 24 -3.81 41.63 -2.61
CA ALA A 24 -4.93 40.70 -2.63
C ALA A 24 -4.45 39.25 -2.82
N LEU A 25 -3.56 39.02 -3.80
CA LEU A 25 -2.99 37.70 -4.09
C LEU A 25 -2.16 37.16 -2.92
N LEU A 26 -1.39 38.01 -2.23
CA LEU A 26 -0.65 37.59 -1.02
C LEU A 26 -1.60 37.13 0.09
N ARG A 27 -2.72 37.83 0.29
CA ARG A 27 -3.74 37.43 1.28
C ARG A 27 -4.43 36.13 0.89
N GLU A 28 -4.72 35.94 -0.39
CA GLU A 28 -5.30 34.70 -0.89
C GLU A 28 -4.34 33.52 -0.73
N ARG A 29 -3.07 33.69 -1.08
CA ARG A 29 -2.02 32.69 -0.87
C ARG A 29 -1.92 32.30 0.61
N ASP A 30 -1.89 33.27 1.51
CA ASP A 30 -1.81 33.00 2.95
C ASP A 30 -3.06 32.26 3.46
N LYS A 31 -4.26 32.60 2.96
CA LYS A 31 -5.50 31.89 3.26
C LYS A 31 -5.44 30.43 2.78
N LEU A 32 -4.96 30.18 1.56
CA LEU A 32 -4.80 28.84 1.01
C LEU A 32 -3.75 28.04 1.78
N SER A 33 -2.63 28.66 2.16
CA SER A 33 -1.58 28.02 2.96
C SER A 33 -2.10 27.59 4.34
N ARG A 34 -2.92 28.42 5.00
CA ARG A 34 -3.57 28.06 6.26
C ARG A 34 -4.55 26.91 6.10
N ARG A 35 -5.37 26.91 5.05
CA ARG A 35 -6.29 25.80 4.74
C ARG A 35 -5.52 24.50 4.47
N ARG A 36 -4.38 24.57 3.78
CA ARG A 36 -3.50 23.42 3.55
C ARG A 36 -2.94 22.88 4.86
N ALA A 37 -2.44 23.75 5.74
CA ALA A 37 -1.92 23.33 7.05
C ALA A 37 -2.99 22.65 7.90
N ALA A 38 -4.18 23.25 8.01
CA ALA A 38 -5.31 22.67 8.75
C ALA A 38 -5.75 21.32 8.16
N ALA A 39 -5.77 21.17 6.84
CA ALA A 39 -6.08 19.90 6.20
C ALA A 39 -5.01 18.82 6.46
N ALA A 40 -3.74 19.22 6.54
CA ALA A 40 -2.66 18.29 6.85
C ALA A 40 -2.72 17.81 8.31
N GLU A 41 -3.04 18.70 9.25
CA GLU A 41 -3.28 18.34 10.66
C GLU A 41 -4.48 17.40 10.80
N ALA A 42 -5.59 17.70 10.13
CA ALA A 42 -6.78 16.84 10.15
C ALA A 42 -6.48 15.45 9.55
N LEU A 43 -5.68 15.39 8.49
CA LEU A 43 -5.24 14.12 7.90
C LEU A 43 -4.38 13.32 8.88
N ALA A 44 -3.39 13.96 9.52
CA ALA A 44 -2.52 13.30 10.49
C ALA A 44 -3.31 12.72 11.67
N ALA A 45 -4.31 13.45 12.18
CA ALA A 45 -5.18 12.96 13.25
C ALA A 45 -6.03 11.74 12.83
N ILE A 46 -6.55 11.73 11.59
CA ILE A 46 -7.29 10.57 11.05
C ILE A 46 -6.35 9.37 10.89
N GLU A 47 -5.13 9.59 10.42
CA GLU A 47 -4.12 8.53 10.25
C GLU A 47 -3.72 7.92 11.59
N GLU A 48 -3.56 8.73 12.64
CA GLU A 48 -3.33 8.25 14.02
C GLU A 48 -4.49 7.37 14.51
N GLN A 49 -5.73 7.83 14.36
CA GLN A 49 -6.92 7.05 14.73
C GLN A 49 -7.04 5.73 13.96
N LEU A 50 -6.69 5.73 12.66
CA LEU A 50 -6.65 4.53 11.86
C LEU A 50 -5.61 3.54 12.39
N GLY A 51 -4.42 4.03 12.74
CA GLY A 51 -3.37 3.21 13.37
C GLY A 51 -3.85 2.54 14.65
N GLU A 52 -4.50 3.28 15.55
CA GLU A 52 -5.05 2.72 16.80
C GLU A 52 -6.09 1.61 16.54
N VAL A 53 -6.95 1.81 15.52
CA VAL A 53 -7.96 0.81 15.14
C VAL A 53 -7.29 -0.43 14.54
N GLU A 54 -6.29 -0.27 13.69
CA GLU A 54 -5.52 -1.37 13.10
C GLU A 54 -4.79 -2.19 14.17
N GLU A 55 -4.10 -1.55 15.11
CA GLU A 55 -3.43 -2.24 16.23
C GLU A 55 -4.42 -3.06 17.06
N ARG A 56 -5.62 -2.52 17.30
CA ARG A 56 -6.66 -3.23 18.04
C ARG A 56 -7.23 -4.41 17.27
N LEU A 57 -7.36 -4.30 15.95
CA LEU A 57 -7.76 -5.42 15.09
C LEU A 57 -6.68 -6.52 15.09
N GLU A 58 -5.40 -6.16 15.01
CA GLU A 58 -4.30 -7.13 15.09
C GLU A 58 -4.27 -7.89 16.43
N LEU A 59 -4.58 -7.20 17.54
CA LEU A 59 -4.73 -7.85 18.85
C LEU A 59 -5.90 -8.84 18.86
N ILE A 60 -7.03 -8.49 18.26
CA ILE A 60 -8.20 -9.38 18.16
C ILE A 60 -7.87 -10.60 17.29
N ASP A 61 -7.22 -10.41 16.14
CA ASP A 61 -6.84 -11.49 15.24
C ASP A 61 -5.84 -12.47 15.90
N ARG A 62 -4.95 -11.96 16.75
CA ARG A 62 -4.01 -12.79 17.53
C ARG A 62 -4.70 -13.61 18.61
N LEU A 63 -5.71 -13.04 19.27
CA LEU A 63 -6.43 -13.69 20.37
C LEU A 63 -7.50 -14.67 19.87
N VAL A 64 -8.10 -14.39 18.71
CA VAL A 64 -9.14 -15.21 18.11
C VAL A 64 -8.83 -15.40 16.61
N PRO A 65 -7.93 -16.34 16.26
CA PRO A 65 -7.53 -16.59 14.88
C PRO A 65 -8.71 -16.99 13.96
N GLU A 66 -9.77 -17.55 14.54
CA GLU A 66 -11.00 -17.87 13.83
C GLU A 66 -11.85 -16.62 13.50
N ALA A 67 -11.76 -15.54 14.29
CA ALA A 67 -12.47 -14.28 14.04
C ALA A 67 -11.86 -13.47 12.89
N ALA A 68 -10.56 -13.64 12.62
CA ALA A 68 -9.89 -13.11 11.42
C ALA A 68 -10.54 -13.61 10.12
N ASN A 69 -11.27 -14.74 10.18
CA ASN A 69 -12.00 -15.32 9.06
C ASN A 69 -13.49 -14.89 8.99
N VAL A 70 -14.02 -14.15 9.97
CA VAL A 70 -15.49 -14.01 10.18
C VAL A 70 -16.05 -12.61 9.94
N HIS A 71 -15.26 -11.54 9.80
CA HIS A 71 -15.84 -10.21 9.51
C HIS A 71 -15.36 -9.53 8.21
N PRO A 72 -16.15 -9.61 7.12
CA PRO A 72 -16.19 -8.57 6.13
C PRO A 72 -16.79 -7.31 6.78
N LEU A 73 -16.12 -6.16 6.68
CA LEU A 73 -16.77 -4.87 6.95
C LEU A 73 -18.05 -4.78 6.08
N PRO A 74 -19.18 -4.26 6.61
CA PRO A 74 -20.38 -4.10 5.81
C PRO A 74 -20.11 -3.07 4.72
N ALA A 75 -20.02 -3.56 3.48
CA ALA A 75 -19.92 -2.75 2.29
C ALA A 75 -21.19 -1.88 2.15
N ARG A 76 -21.05 -0.56 2.24
CA ARG A 76 -22.06 0.34 1.65
C ARG A 76 -21.92 0.22 0.14
N GLY A 77 -23.01 -0.02 -0.59
CA GLY A 77 -23.02 -0.64 -1.93
C GLY A 77 -22.59 0.20 -3.15
N GLY A 78 -22.38 -0.50 -4.28
CA GLY A 78 -22.10 0.01 -5.63
C GLY A 78 -21.45 -1.06 -6.54
N ALA A 79 -22.14 -1.40 -7.63
CA ALA A 79 -21.92 -2.43 -8.67
C ALA A 79 -20.53 -3.12 -8.84
N ALA A 80 -20.59 -4.46 -8.91
CA ALA A 80 -19.47 -5.35 -9.24
C ALA A 80 -19.15 -5.31 -10.74
N GLY A 81 -17.98 -4.75 -11.08
CA GLY A 81 -17.37 -4.86 -12.41
C GLY A 81 -16.34 -5.99 -12.50
N ASP A 82 -16.01 -6.36 -13.73
CA ASP A 82 -15.18 -7.49 -14.19
C ASP A 82 -13.65 -7.30 -13.93
N GLY A 83 -13.30 -6.81 -12.74
CA GLY A 83 -11.91 -6.53 -12.34
C GLY A 83 -11.23 -7.66 -11.58
N LEU A 84 -9.93 -7.49 -11.29
CA LEU A 84 -9.13 -8.42 -10.49
C LEU A 84 -9.72 -8.62 -9.09
N LYS A 85 -9.69 -9.87 -8.60
CA LYS A 85 -10.20 -10.27 -7.28
C LYS A 85 -9.19 -11.17 -6.55
N GLY A 86 -9.16 -11.07 -5.22
CA GLY A 86 -8.38 -11.96 -4.35
C GLY A 86 -6.90 -12.08 -4.73
N SER A 87 -6.40 -13.31 -4.82
CA SER A 87 -5.00 -13.62 -5.17
C SER A 87 -4.58 -13.11 -6.56
N ALA A 88 -5.52 -12.90 -7.49
CA ALA A 88 -5.22 -12.32 -8.79
C ALA A 88 -4.74 -10.87 -8.67
N ILE A 89 -5.24 -10.12 -7.68
CA ILE A 89 -4.77 -8.76 -7.38
C ILE A 89 -3.31 -8.82 -6.91
N ARG A 90 -2.99 -9.74 -5.99
CA ARG A 90 -1.64 -9.89 -5.44
C ARG A 90 -0.63 -10.21 -6.53
N ARG A 91 -0.95 -11.21 -7.35
CA ARG A 91 -0.12 -11.60 -8.50
C ARG A 91 0.09 -10.43 -9.46
N ALA A 92 -0.98 -9.80 -9.92
CA ALA A 92 -0.88 -8.68 -10.85
C ALA A 92 -0.09 -7.51 -10.27
N ALA A 93 -0.26 -7.19 -8.99
CA ALA A 93 0.50 -6.15 -8.31
C ALA A 93 2.00 -6.43 -8.32
N ILE A 94 2.38 -7.68 -8.06
CA ILE A 94 3.78 -8.12 -8.07
C ILE A 94 4.35 -8.10 -9.49
N ASP A 95 3.59 -8.61 -10.48
CA ASP A 95 3.99 -8.58 -11.90
C ASP A 95 4.30 -7.16 -12.39
N VAL A 96 3.50 -6.17 -11.98
CA VAL A 96 3.70 -4.74 -12.32
C VAL A 96 5.03 -4.21 -11.77
N LEU A 97 5.39 -4.61 -10.55
CA LEU A 97 6.68 -4.20 -9.99
C LEU A 97 7.81 -4.94 -10.68
N LEU A 98 7.73 -6.26 -10.85
CA LEU A 98 8.80 -7.03 -11.49
C LEU A 98 9.09 -6.60 -12.94
N ALA A 99 8.08 -6.08 -13.65
CA ALA A 99 8.27 -5.53 -14.99
C ALA A 99 9.11 -4.23 -15.03
N ARG A 100 9.35 -3.58 -13.88
CA ARG A 100 10.14 -2.35 -13.79
C ARG A 100 11.63 -2.67 -13.56
N PRO A 101 12.55 -1.98 -14.25
CA PRO A 101 13.98 -2.10 -13.98
C PRO A 101 14.32 -1.75 -12.53
N GLY A 102 15.02 -2.64 -11.82
CA GLY A 102 15.47 -2.41 -10.44
C GLY A 102 14.38 -2.42 -9.36
N ALA A 103 13.16 -2.83 -9.69
CA ALA A 103 12.03 -2.78 -8.76
C ALA A 103 12.10 -3.78 -7.60
N ALA A 104 12.90 -4.84 -7.78
CA ALA A 104 13.14 -5.83 -6.74
C ALA A 104 13.76 -5.20 -5.47
N ASP A 105 14.48 -4.08 -5.62
CA ASP A 105 15.24 -3.44 -4.55
C ASP A 105 14.74 -2.03 -4.22
N GLN A 106 13.60 -1.60 -4.79
CA GLN A 106 13.08 -0.24 -4.61
C GLN A 106 11.74 -0.23 -3.88
N PRO A 107 11.70 0.31 -2.65
CA PRO A 107 10.45 0.55 -1.94
C PRO A 107 9.52 1.48 -2.71
N ILE A 108 8.22 1.23 -2.62
CA ILE A 108 7.18 1.96 -3.34
C ILE A 108 6.02 2.34 -2.43
N HIS A 109 5.56 3.57 -2.57
CA HIS A 109 4.35 4.02 -1.88
C HIS A 109 3.10 3.38 -2.50
N TYR A 110 2.17 2.92 -1.67
CA TYR A 110 1.01 2.14 -2.12
C TYR A 110 0.15 2.85 -3.19
N LYS A 111 -0.04 4.17 -3.08
CA LYS A 111 -0.77 4.96 -4.09
C LYS A 111 -0.09 4.93 -5.45
N GLU A 112 1.24 4.95 -5.47
CA GLU A 112 1.99 4.86 -6.72
C GLU A 112 1.92 3.46 -7.29
N TRP A 113 2.06 2.45 -6.44
CA TRP A 113 1.91 1.06 -6.85
C TRP A 113 0.52 0.79 -7.47
N PHE A 114 -0.53 1.29 -6.83
CA PHE A 114 -1.89 1.16 -7.34
C PHE A 114 -2.06 1.84 -8.70
N ARG A 115 -1.52 3.06 -8.90
CA ARG A 115 -1.54 3.72 -10.20
C ARG A 115 -0.85 2.91 -11.29
N LEU A 116 0.30 2.28 -10.99
CA LEU A 116 1.00 1.43 -11.95
C LEU A 116 0.14 0.21 -12.34
N LEU A 117 -0.58 -0.37 -11.39
CA LEU A 117 -1.51 -1.47 -11.65
C LEU A 117 -2.65 -1.04 -12.58
N GLU A 118 -3.28 0.10 -12.30
CA GLU A 118 -4.32 0.67 -13.16
C GLU A 118 -3.79 1.01 -14.56
N ALA A 119 -2.62 1.65 -14.64
CA ALA A 119 -1.96 1.99 -15.90
C ALA A 119 -1.60 0.76 -16.75
N SER A 120 -1.44 -0.41 -16.12
CA SER A 120 -1.23 -1.69 -16.81
C SER A 120 -2.52 -2.32 -17.37
N GLY A 121 -3.66 -1.62 -17.31
CA GLY A 121 -4.94 -2.09 -17.82
C GLY A 121 -5.59 -3.18 -16.96
N ARG A 122 -5.20 -3.26 -15.67
CA ARG A 122 -5.62 -4.31 -14.73
C ARG A 122 -6.42 -3.71 -13.57
N PRO A 123 -7.69 -3.30 -13.78
CA PRO A 123 -8.48 -2.67 -12.75
C PRO A 123 -8.80 -3.64 -11.61
N VAL A 124 -8.76 -3.15 -10.37
CA VAL A 124 -9.17 -3.92 -9.19
C VAL A 124 -10.69 -3.85 -9.04
N ALA A 125 -11.34 -5.00 -8.92
CA ALA A 125 -12.78 -5.05 -8.69
C ALA A 125 -13.12 -4.61 -7.26
N GLY A 126 -14.20 -3.86 -7.13
CA GLY A 126 -14.73 -3.46 -5.83
C GLY A 126 -15.14 -2.00 -5.83
N LYS A 127 -15.87 -1.62 -4.78
CA LYS A 127 -16.35 -0.25 -4.61
C LYS A 127 -15.22 0.72 -4.26
N ASP A 128 -14.26 0.26 -3.47
CA ASP A 128 -13.01 0.97 -3.17
C ASP A 128 -11.83 0.11 -3.65
N PRO A 129 -11.45 0.23 -4.93
CA PRO A 129 -10.36 -0.53 -5.52
C PRO A 129 -9.03 -0.37 -4.77
N LEU A 130 -8.76 0.81 -4.21
CA LEU A 130 -7.51 1.10 -3.49
C LEU A 130 -7.47 0.40 -2.13
N ALA A 131 -8.58 0.43 -1.38
CA ALA A 131 -8.67 -0.30 -0.11
C ALA A 131 -8.62 -1.83 -0.32
N VAL A 132 -9.28 -2.32 -1.37
CA VAL A 132 -9.22 -3.74 -1.75
C VAL A 132 -7.79 -4.12 -2.13
N PHE A 133 -7.12 -3.31 -2.94
CA PHE A 133 -5.71 -3.49 -3.30
C PHE A 133 -4.81 -3.55 -2.07
N LEU A 134 -4.91 -2.57 -1.16
CA LEU A 134 -4.14 -2.53 0.08
C LEU A 134 -4.31 -3.79 0.93
N THR A 135 -5.57 -4.23 1.09
CA THR A 135 -5.91 -5.45 1.83
C THR A 135 -5.30 -6.70 1.18
N GLN A 136 -5.24 -6.73 -0.16
CA GLN A 136 -4.64 -7.86 -0.86
C GLN A 136 -3.11 -7.84 -0.76
N ILE A 137 -2.45 -6.71 -1.03
CA ILE A 137 -0.98 -6.66 -0.97
C ILE A 137 -0.45 -6.92 0.44
N SER A 138 -1.16 -6.51 1.50
CA SER A 138 -0.76 -6.77 2.89
C SER A 138 -0.82 -8.25 3.28
N ARG A 139 -1.64 -9.05 2.57
CA ARG A 139 -1.77 -10.50 2.74
C ARG A 139 -0.80 -11.30 1.87
N SER A 140 -0.04 -10.64 1.01
CA SER A 140 0.92 -11.31 0.13
C SER A 140 2.13 -11.79 0.94
N PRO A 141 2.56 -13.06 0.79
CA PRO A 141 3.74 -13.57 1.49
C PRO A 141 5.06 -12.96 1.01
N VAL A 142 5.06 -12.29 -0.15
CA VAL A 142 6.26 -11.71 -0.78
C VAL A 142 6.26 -10.19 -0.75
N VAL A 143 5.42 -9.57 0.09
CA VAL A 143 5.34 -8.12 0.25
C VAL A 143 5.60 -7.76 1.70
N ARG A 144 6.47 -6.78 1.92
CA ARG A 144 6.83 -6.30 3.25
C ARG A 144 6.54 -4.81 3.37
N ARG A 145 6.02 -4.39 4.52
CA ARG A 145 5.96 -2.96 4.90
C ARG A 145 7.35 -2.51 5.33
N THR A 146 7.78 -1.36 4.84
CA THR A 146 9.01 -0.73 5.33
C THR A 146 8.75 0.01 6.64
N THR A 147 9.79 0.65 7.19
CA THR A 147 9.66 1.56 8.33
C THR A 147 8.91 2.85 8.01
N HIS A 148 8.73 3.17 6.72
CA HIS A 148 8.00 4.36 6.29
C HIS A 148 6.53 4.02 6.06
N SER A 149 5.64 4.82 6.64
CA SER A 149 4.19 4.64 6.49
C SER A 149 3.77 4.64 5.01
N GLY A 150 2.92 3.68 4.64
CA GLY A 150 2.41 3.53 3.27
C GLY A 150 3.44 3.05 2.24
N VAL A 151 4.66 2.68 2.65
CA VAL A 151 5.72 2.23 1.74
C VAL A 151 5.95 0.72 1.90
N TYR A 152 5.94 0.03 0.78
CA TYR A 152 6.05 -1.42 0.66
C TYR A 152 7.23 -1.81 -0.26
N GLU A 153 7.72 -3.02 -0.10
CA GLU A 153 8.76 -3.59 -0.96
C GLU A 153 8.50 -5.08 -1.22
N LEU A 154 9.13 -5.62 -2.27
CA LEU A 154 9.10 -7.05 -2.54
C LEU A 154 10.11 -7.78 -1.66
N ASP A 155 9.65 -8.83 -1.01
CA ASP A 155 10.49 -9.71 -0.21
C ASP A 155 10.88 -10.94 -1.02
N LEU A 156 12.04 -10.83 -1.66
CA LEU A 156 12.55 -11.85 -2.58
C LEU A 156 13.08 -13.09 -1.85
N GLU A 157 13.33 -12.96 -0.54
CA GLU A 157 13.80 -14.03 0.32
C GLU A 157 12.65 -14.79 1.00
N ALA A 158 11.40 -14.32 0.82
CA ALA A 158 10.22 -14.96 1.40
C ALA A 158 10.10 -16.45 1.07
N PRO A 159 10.30 -16.91 -0.20
CA PRO A 159 10.25 -18.35 -0.49
C PRO A 159 11.29 -19.16 0.30
N ALA A 160 12.53 -18.69 0.40
CA ALA A 160 13.59 -19.37 1.14
C ALA A 160 13.27 -19.46 2.65
N ARG A 161 12.74 -18.38 3.24
CA ARG A 161 12.33 -18.37 4.65
C ARG A 161 11.13 -19.26 4.92
N LEU A 162 10.17 -19.34 4.00
CA LEU A 162 9.00 -20.20 4.09
C LEU A 162 9.40 -21.68 4.03
N ARG A 163 10.29 -22.08 3.11
CA ARG A 163 10.87 -23.43 3.08
C ARG A 163 11.57 -23.78 4.40
N SER A 164 12.44 -22.88 4.87
CA SER A 164 13.12 -23.07 6.17
C SER A 164 12.14 -23.18 7.35
N ARG A 165 10.98 -22.50 7.28
CA ARG A 165 9.92 -22.63 8.30
C ARG A 165 9.24 -24.00 8.22
N LEU A 166 8.93 -24.49 7.02
CA LEU A 166 8.34 -25.81 6.82
C LEU A 166 9.25 -26.92 7.35
N ASP A 167 10.56 -26.84 7.06
CA ASP A 167 11.53 -27.83 7.57
C ASP A 167 11.51 -27.90 9.11
N ARG A 168 11.47 -26.74 9.77
CA ARG A 168 11.38 -26.67 11.25
C ARG A 168 10.05 -27.21 11.78
N LEU A 169 8.94 -26.93 11.10
CA LEU A 169 7.62 -27.44 11.51
C LEU A 169 7.54 -28.96 11.34
N HIS A 170 8.09 -29.52 10.27
CA HIS A 170 8.19 -30.96 10.07
C HIS A 170 9.09 -31.63 11.10
N ALA A 171 10.25 -31.06 11.42
CA ALA A 171 11.11 -31.57 12.49
C ALA A 171 10.39 -31.59 13.84
N ARG A 172 9.71 -30.49 14.20
CA ARG A 172 8.94 -30.39 15.45
C ARG A 172 7.79 -31.41 15.50
N LEU A 173 7.10 -31.63 14.37
CA LEU A 173 6.03 -32.63 14.26
C LEU A 173 6.56 -34.06 14.50
N ALA A 174 7.77 -34.35 14.03
CA ALA A 174 8.41 -35.64 14.25
C ALA A 174 8.84 -35.84 15.72
N GLU A 175 9.24 -34.76 16.40
CA GLU A 175 9.68 -34.78 17.80
C GLU A 175 8.52 -34.82 18.82
N GLN A 176 7.39 -34.16 18.55
CA GLN A 176 6.26 -33.97 19.49
C GLN A 176 5.07 -34.92 19.25
N SER A 177 5.31 -36.23 19.21
CA SER A 177 4.30 -37.20 18.77
C SER A 177 3.16 -37.51 19.76
N THR A 178 3.24 -37.08 21.02
CA THR A 178 2.32 -37.54 22.09
C THR A 178 1.22 -36.56 22.48
N ASP A 179 1.39 -35.25 22.28
CA ASP A 179 0.33 -34.25 22.53
C ASP A 179 -0.49 -34.00 21.25
N ARG A 180 -1.75 -34.44 21.29
CA ARG A 180 -2.68 -34.31 20.16
C ARG A 180 -2.99 -32.85 19.81
N ALA A 181 -3.20 -31.98 20.80
CA ALA A 181 -3.57 -30.59 20.55
C ALA A 181 -2.40 -29.81 19.94
N GLU A 182 -1.18 -30.11 20.39
CA GLU A 182 0.04 -29.56 19.80
C GLU A 182 0.26 -30.04 18.36
N ARG A 183 0.06 -31.34 18.12
CA ARG A 183 0.16 -31.92 16.78
C ARG A 183 -0.82 -31.27 15.80
N GLU A 184 -2.08 -31.09 16.19
CA GLU A 184 -3.11 -30.46 15.37
C GLU A 184 -2.73 -29.00 15.02
N ARG A 185 -2.18 -28.24 15.99
CA ARG A 185 -1.66 -26.89 15.76
C ARG A 185 -0.51 -26.87 14.75
N ILE A 186 0.48 -27.76 14.88
CA ILE A 186 1.63 -27.83 13.96
C ILE A 186 1.17 -28.18 12.54
N VAL A 187 0.24 -29.14 12.39
CA VAL A 187 -0.31 -29.52 11.09
C VAL A 187 -1.06 -28.35 10.44
N ALA A 188 -1.82 -27.58 11.21
CA ALA A 188 -2.48 -26.38 10.70
C ALA A 188 -1.46 -25.31 10.24
N GLU A 189 -0.38 -25.11 11.00
CA GLU A 189 0.71 -24.20 10.64
C GLU A 189 1.44 -24.62 9.36
N ILE A 190 1.69 -25.92 9.19
CA ILE A 190 2.27 -26.49 7.96
C ILE A 190 1.38 -26.12 6.76
N GLY A 191 0.08 -26.40 6.84
CA GLY A 191 -0.84 -26.09 5.74
C GLY A 191 -0.97 -24.60 5.43
N ILE A 192 -0.75 -23.72 6.41
CA ILE A 192 -0.66 -22.26 6.16
C ILE A 192 0.65 -21.91 5.45
N ALA A 193 1.78 -22.44 5.93
CA ALA A 193 3.10 -22.17 5.36
C ALA A 193 3.27 -22.73 3.94
N GLU A 194 2.70 -23.90 3.64
CA GLU A 194 2.68 -24.49 2.29
C GLU A 194 1.92 -23.60 1.30
N ARG A 195 0.71 -23.17 1.67
CA ARG A 195 -0.08 -22.26 0.80
C ARG A 195 0.62 -20.93 0.56
N ALA A 196 1.28 -20.39 1.59
CA ALA A 196 2.09 -19.18 1.46
C ALA A 196 3.31 -19.39 0.56
N LEU A 197 3.99 -20.54 0.65
CA LEU A 197 5.12 -20.89 -0.21
C LEU A 197 4.69 -21.05 -1.67
N ASP A 198 3.64 -21.81 -1.92
CA ASP A 198 3.04 -21.99 -3.25
C ASP A 198 2.71 -20.65 -3.91
N GLU A 199 2.13 -19.73 -3.14
CA GLU A 199 1.83 -18.39 -3.62
C GLU A 199 3.11 -17.59 -3.90
N ALA A 200 4.08 -17.63 -3.00
CA ALA A 200 5.35 -16.91 -3.15
C ALA A 200 6.13 -17.38 -4.38
N GLU A 201 6.19 -18.69 -4.63
CA GLU A 201 6.87 -19.29 -5.78
C GLU A 201 6.14 -19.00 -7.10
N ARG A 202 4.81 -18.89 -7.09
CA ARG A 202 4.06 -18.48 -8.29
C ARG A 202 4.20 -17.00 -8.60
N ALA A 203 4.41 -16.17 -7.58
CA ALA A 203 4.45 -14.73 -7.71
C ALA A 203 5.86 -14.20 -8.02
N LEU A 204 6.90 -14.85 -7.53
CA LEU A 204 8.29 -14.49 -7.82
C LEU A 204 8.88 -15.46 -8.85
N PRO A 205 9.41 -14.99 -10.00
CA PRO A 205 10.11 -15.85 -10.93
C PRO A 205 11.31 -16.50 -10.23
N ALA A 206 11.53 -17.79 -10.46
CA ALA A 206 12.66 -18.52 -9.90
C ALA A 206 13.97 -17.81 -10.30
N ARG A 207 14.68 -17.23 -9.33
CA ARG A 207 15.97 -16.56 -9.51
C ARG A 207 17.11 -17.50 -9.93
N ASP A 208 16.82 -18.78 -10.16
CA ASP A 208 17.81 -19.84 -10.39
C ASP A 208 18.43 -19.87 -11.80
N ALA A 209 17.99 -19.02 -12.74
CA ALA A 209 18.58 -18.96 -14.09
C ALA A 209 19.73 -17.93 -14.22
N ASP A 210 19.68 -16.80 -13.51
CA ASP A 210 20.62 -15.68 -13.77
C ASP A 210 21.94 -15.75 -12.99
N ARG A 211 22.03 -16.53 -11.90
CA ARG A 211 23.31 -16.74 -11.18
C ARG A 211 24.20 -17.81 -11.80
N ARG A 212 23.69 -18.66 -12.69
CA ARG A 212 24.49 -19.69 -13.40
C ARG A 212 25.05 -19.22 -14.75
N ALA A 213 24.68 -18.02 -15.22
CA ALA A 213 25.21 -17.42 -16.44
C ALA A 213 26.27 -16.33 -16.19
N ALA A 214 26.53 -16.00 -14.91
CA ALA A 214 27.51 -14.99 -14.49
C ALA A 214 28.71 -15.60 -13.72
N GLY A 215 28.94 -16.91 -13.86
CA GLY A 215 30.07 -17.64 -13.27
C GLY A 215 30.86 -18.38 -14.35
#